data_AF-A0A7F8QDH6-F1
#
_entry.id   AF-A0A7F8QDH6-F1
#
_cell.length_a   1.000
_cell.length_b   1.000
_cell.length_c   1.000
_cell.angle_alpha   90.00
_cell.angle_beta   90.00
_cell.angle_gamma   90.00
#
_symmetry.space_group_name_H-M   'P 1'
#
loop_
_entity.id
_entity.type
_entity.pdbx_description
1 polymer ?
#
loop_
_entity_poly.entity_id
_entity_poly.type
_entity_poly.pdbx_seq_one_letter_code
_entity_poly.pdbx_strand_id
1 'polypeptide(L)' 'TPPASRAASLSPAGGKAFGLLKARQDRRLAEINREFLCDQKYSDEENLPEKLAAFKEKYMEFDLNNEGEIGK' A
#
# COMPACT_ATOMS: atom_id res chain seq x y z
N THR A 1 0.66 34.10 -10.82
CA THR A 1 1.33 33.39 -9.72
C THR A 1 0.57 32.11 -9.43
N PRO A 2 1.12 30.91 -9.73
CA PRO A 2 0.49 29.67 -9.28
C PRO A 2 0.87 29.39 -7.82
N PRO A 3 0.02 28.72 -7.03
CA PRO A 3 0.22 28.55 -5.60
C PRO A 3 1.35 27.55 -5.31
N ALA A 4 2.20 27.93 -4.36
CA ALA A 4 3.28 27.12 -3.81
C ALA A 4 2.71 25.96 -2.97
N SER A 5 2.37 24.83 -3.60
CA SER A 5 2.07 23.59 -2.85
C SER A 5 2.38 22.28 -3.60
N ARG A 6 3.02 22.31 -4.78
CA ARG A 6 3.46 21.09 -5.48
C ARG A 6 4.97 21.08 -5.63
N ALA A 7 5.62 20.55 -4.61
CA ALA A 7 6.87 19.79 -4.64
C ALA A 7 7.50 19.94 -3.26
N ALA A 8 7.05 19.13 -2.30
CA ALA A 8 7.94 18.76 -1.21
C ALA A 8 9.22 18.23 -1.88
N SER A 9 10.32 18.92 -1.62
CA SER A 9 11.63 18.72 -2.24
C SER A 9 12.18 17.33 -1.92
N LEU A 10 11.77 16.32 -2.69
CA LEU A 10 12.38 15.00 -2.67
C LEU A 10 13.75 15.13 -3.33
N SER A 11 14.81 15.10 -2.53
CA SER A 11 16.16 14.92 -3.06
C SER A 11 16.22 13.63 -3.90
N PRO A 12 17.13 13.52 -4.89
CA PRO A 12 17.24 12.31 -5.73
C PRO A 12 17.40 11.00 -4.92
N ALA A 13 17.98 11.09 -3.72
CA ALA A 13 18.08 9.99 -2.76
C ALA A 13 16.72 9.66 -2.09
N GLY A 14 15.92 10.67 -1.75
CA GLY A 14 14.59 10.51 -1.19
C GLY A 14 13.60 9.82 -2.14
N GLY A 15 13.64 10.15 -3.43
CA GLY A 15 12.79 9.49 -4.44
C GLY A 15 13.09 7.99 -4.62
N LYS A 16 14.37 7.61 -4.61
CA LYS A 16 14.80 6.19 -4.69
C LYS A 16 14.41 5.41 -3.42
N ALA A 17 14.65 6.00 -2.24
CA ALA A 17 14.28 5.39 -0.97
C ALA A 17 12.75 5.21 -0.85
N PHE A 18 11.99 6.21 -1.28
CA PHE A 18 10.53 6.17 -1.31
C PHE A 18 9.99 5.09 -2.26
N GLY A 19 10.56 4.97 -3.47
CA GLY A 19 10.18 3.90 -4.41
C GLY A 19 10.43 2.50 -3.84
N LEU A 20 11.58 2.29 -3.18
CA LEU A 20 11.90 1.02 -2.51
C LEU A 20 10.93 0.73 -1.35
N LEU A 21 10.59 1.76 -0.56
CA LEU A 21 9.62 1.65 0.52
C LEU A 21 8.24 1.22 0.00
N LYS A 22 7.72 1.87 -1.05
CA LYS A 22 6.42 1.50 -1.65
C LYS A 22 6.45 0.09 -2.23
N ALA A 23 7.55 -0.35 -2.85
CA ALA A 23 7.68 -1.72 -3.34
C ALA A 23 7.70 -2.76 -2.19
N ARG A 24 8.31 -2.43 -1.05
CA ARG A 24 8.29 -3.29 0.15
C ARG A 24 6.88 -3.39 0.74
N GLN A 25 6.17 -2.26 0.82
CA GLN A 25 4.76 -2.25 1.27
C GLN A 25 3.87 -3.08 0.34
N ASP A 26 4.03 -2.93 -0.97
CA ASP A 26 3.29 -3.69 -1.99
C ASP A 26 3.46 -5.21 -1.81
N ARG A 27 4.71 -5.67 -1.63
CA ARG A 27 5.02 -7.08 -1.37
C ARG A 27 4.40 -7.58 -0.08
N ARG A 28 4.51 -6.82 1.01
CA ARG A 28 3.94 -7.21 2.30
C ARG A 28 2.42 -7.36 2.22
N LEU A 29 1.73 -6.43 1.56
CA LEU A 29 0.28 -6.52 1.35
C LEU A 29 -0.08 -7.72 0.46
N ALA A 30 0.74 -8.04 -0.55
CA ALA A 30 0.53 -9.23 -1.37
C ALA A 30 0.71 -10.53 -0.59
N GLU A 31 1.67 -10.60 0.33
CA GLU A 31 1.86 -11.74 1.25
C GLU A 31 0.66 -11.91 2.17
N ILE A 32 0.20 -10.82 2.80
CA ILE A 32 -1.00 -10.82 3.65
C ILE A 32 -2.23 -11.27 2.86
N ASN A 33 -2.44 -10.75 1.64
CA ASN A 33 -3.55 -11.18 0.79
C ASN A 33 -3.49 -12.68 0.46
N ARG A 34 -2.30 -13.25 0.27
CA ARG A 34 -2.14 -14.71 0.08
C ARG A 34 -2.52 -15.51 1.32
N GLU A 35 -2.20 -15.02 2.51
CA GLU A 35 -2.64 -15.66 3.76
C GLU A 35 -4.18 -15.69 3.84
N PHE A 36 -4.84 -14.58 3.52
CA PHE A 36 -6.32 -14.51 3.47
C PHE A 36 -6.94 -15.46 2.43
N LEU A 37 -6.30 -15.63 1.28
CA LEU A 37 -6.76 -16.56 0.24
C LEU A 37 -6.67 -18.03 0.64
N CYS A 38 -5.76 -18.37 1.55
CA CYS A 38 -5.57 -19.74 2.03
C CYS A 38 -6.26 -20.00 3.38
N ASP A 39 -6.77 -18.98 4.05
CA ASP A 39 -7.47 -19.09 5.32
C ASP A 39 -8.90 -19.62 5.10
N GLN A 40 -9.19 -20.79 5.68
CA GLN A 40 -10.49 -21.44 5.60
C GLN A 40 -11.63 -20.53 6.09
N LYS A 41 -11.35 -19.56 6.97
CA LYS A 41 -12.33 -18.58 7.44
C LYS A 41 -12.98 -17.78 6.30
N TYR A 42 -12.28 -17.62 5.18
CA TYR A 42 -12.74 -16.83 4.03
C TYR A 42 -13.03 -17.70 2.81
N SER A 43 -13.10 -19.03 2.95
CA SER A 43 -13.33 -19.95 1.81
C SER A 43 -14.64 -19.69 1.07
N ASP A 44 -15.64 -19.21 1.79
CA ASP A 44 -16.99 -18.98 1.26
C ASP A 44 -17.18 -17.54 0.76
N GLU A 45 -16.14 -16.70 0.87
CA GLU A 45 -16.20 -15.30 0.46
C GLU A 45 -16.10 -15.21 -1.08
N GLU A 46 -17.21 -14.86 -1.72
CA GLU A 46 -17.23 -14.66 -3.17
C GLU A 46 -16.36 -13.47 -3.59
N ASN A 47 -15.60 -13.64 -4.67
CA ASN A 47 -14.71 -12.63 -5.23
C ASN A 47 -13.67 -12.11 -4.22
N LEU A 48 -13.23 -12.99 -3.30
CA LEU A 48 -12.20 -12.67 -2.32
C LEU A 48 -10.90 -12.14 -2.98
N PRO A 49 -10.37 -12.74 -4.07
CA PRO A 49 -9.19 -12.19 -4.73
C PRO A 49 -9.36 -10.75 -5.22
N GLU A 50 -10.50 -10.43 -5.82
CA GLU A 50 -10.81 -9.10 -6.35
C GLU A 50 -10.99 -8.07 -5.21
N LYS A 51 -11.66 -8.46 -4.13
CA LYS A 51 -11.82 -7.63 -2.93
C LYS A 51 -10.47 -7.32 -2.29
N LEU A 52 -9.61 -8.32 -2.13
CA LEU A 52 -8.27 -8.16 -1.57
C LEU A 52 -7.37 -7.28 -2.45
N ALA A 53 -7.48 -7.39 -3.78
CA ALA A 53 -6.79 -6.50 -4.71
C ALA A 53 -7.26 -5.04 -4.57
N ALA A 54 -8.58 -4.82 -4.56
CA ALA A 54 -9.15 -3.48 -4.37
C ALA A 54 -8.78 -2.87 -3.00
N PHE A 55 -8.77 -3.67 -1.93
CA PHE A 55 -8.34 -3.20 -0.61
C PHE A 55 -6.86 -2.85 -0.58
N LYS A 56 -6.00 -3.64 -1.22
CA LYS A 56 -4.56 -3.35 -1.32
C LYS A 56 -4.32 -2.03 -2.03
N GLU A 57 -4.96 -1.80 -3.18
CA GLU A 57 -4.82 -0.54 -3.93
C GLU A 57 -5.25 0.65 -3.07
N LYS A 58 -6.45 0.57 -2.48
CA LYS A 58 -6.97 1.62 -1.60
C LYS A 58 -6.08 1.86 -0.37
N TYR A 59 -5.51 0.81 0.22
CA TYR A 59 -4.59 0.93 1.34
C TYR A 59 -3.29 1.65 0.96
N MET A 60 -2.81 1.43 -0.27
CA MET A 60 -1.62 2.08 -0.80
C MET A 60 -1.82 3.54 -1.20
N GLU A 61 -3.07 4.01 -1.34
CA GLU A 61 -3.42 5.42 -1.54
C GLU A 61 -3.27 6.26 -0.26
N PHE A 62 -3.33 5.64 0.92
CA PHE A 62 -3.10 6.35 2.18
C PHE A 62 -1.62 6.69 2.34
N ASP A 63 -1.34 7.83 2.97
CA ASP A 63 -0.01 8.19 3.45
C ASP A 63 0.31 7.29 4.66
N LEU A 64 0.87 6.12 4.36
CA LEU A 64 1.32 5.16 5.35
C LEU A 64 2.59 5.67 6.03
N ASN A 65 2.70 5.43 7.33
CA ASN A 65 3.93 5.70 8.07
C ASN A 65 5.07 4.76 7.61
N ASN A 66 6.26 4.93 8.20
CA ASN A 66 7.43 4.10 7.86
C ASN A 66 7.25 2.59 8.16
N GLU A 67 6.26 2.23 8.97
CA GLU A 67 5.90 0.86 9.36
C GLU A 67 4.81 0.27 8.43
N GLY A 68 4.25 1.10 7.55
CA GLY A 68 3.18 0.71 6.63
C GLY A 68 1.80 0.75 7.27
N GLU A 69 1.61 1.54 8.33
CA GLU A 69 0.32 1.73 9.00
C GLU A 69 -0.32 3.07 8.62
N ILE A 70 -1.66 3.10 8.56
CA ILE A 70 -2.43 4.34 8.46
C ILE A 70 -2.34 5.02 9.83
N GLY A 71 -1.88 6.27 9.86
CA GLY A 71 -1.86 7.05 11.11
C GLY A 71 -3.25 7.10 11.76
N LYS A 72 -3.30 7.06 13.09
CA LYS A 72 -4.55 7.23 13.86
C LYS A 72 -5.14 8.62 13.71
#